data_AF-A0A517TKG2-F1
#
_entry.id   AF-A0A517TKG2-F1
#
_cell.length_a   1.000
_cell.length_b   1.000
_cell.length_c   1.000
_cell.angle_alpha   90.00
_cell.angle_beta   90.00
_cell.angle_gamma   90.00
#
_symmetry.space_group_name_H-M   'P 1'
#
loop_
_entity.id
_entity.type
_entity.pdbx_description
1 polymer ?
#
loop_
_entity_poly.entity_id
_entity_poly.type
_entity_poly.pdbx_seq_one_letter_code
_entity_poly.pdbx_strand_id
1 'polypeptide(L)'
;MTARLSFLTCLFATLVVASPASAQLLYSFETGLDGFEPQGGSDSDYINHAQSSIGATEGTMALEIETGSGFGRDVVVNENSVDGGPLYDLFNTVAAAPEDYTLDFDVTFTQAGWDRVTDPGGFFQLNVFSNSTGGGFQESFGVVNGSPGSASFVPASMPASALSLSQDAEFFQLGFGSNSNHTQGPLDEGVLYYLDNIRFTEAKQFVETPIFSWETPDDLGTPGINEQFEGWGDGFEGQPYQHTRSITTLGATDGASALQVDSPDAGFAWASQFVLDSGEAGDPANQAQIDELIAGVNGADKLVFDVTFPDDQFPNFPTFLSLFVNISDQSGTFYQSPAKQAGNPGDNAGDTVTIEIPISEFSAGGQSLADNPLQDGTFFRIALATNSDSANTFYMDNFRLLTELSGVDGDYNNDGVVDAADYTVWRDNVGEPEGTLPNDNEGGVIGVAQYNAWTTNYGATNAAPAAAAVPEPATLVTLLGGFAIIGLRRRV
;
A
#
# COMPACT_ATOMS: atom_id res chain seq x y z
N MET A 1 -48.19 47.28 -32.96
CA MET A 1 -48.18 46.19 -31.98
C MET A 1 -47.25 45.12 -32.50
N THR A 2 -46.02 45.13 -32.00
CA THR A 2 -44.86 44.44 -32.57
C THR A 2 -44.47 43.34 -31.60
N ALA A 3 -44.53 42.08 -32.04
CA ALA A 3 -44.18 40.91 -31.25
C ALA A 3 -42.66 40.83 -31.09
N ARG A 4 -42.18 40.73 -29.84
CA ARG A 4 -40.77 40.44 -29.53
C ARG A 4 -40.57 38.93 -29.46
N LEU A 5 -39.58 38.48 -30.22
CA LEU A 5 -39.01 37.14 -30.24
C LEU A 5 -38.03 37.04 -29.06
N SER A 6 -38.25 36.14 -28.11
CA SER A 6 -37.28 35.83 -27.05
C SER A 6 -36.42 34.65 -27.50
N PHE A 7 -35.14 34.90 -27.76
CA PHE A 7 -34.11 33.88 -27.91
C PHE A 7 -33.70 33.42 -26.51
N LEU A 8 -33.87 32.13 -26.23
CA LEU A 8 -33.33 31.46 -25.05
C LEU A 8 -31.95 30.92 -25.46
N THR A 9 -30.90 31.57 -24.97
CA THR A 9 -29.52 31.10 -25.13
C THR A 9 -29.29 29.97 -24.13
N CYS A 10 -29.28 28.72 -24.58
CA CYS A 10 -28.83 27.59 -23.77
C CYS A 10 -27.31 27.69 -23.64
N LEU A 11 -26.86 27.98 -22.41
CA LEU A 11 -25.48 27.85 -21.97
C LEU A 11 -25.17 26.35 -21.88
N PHE A 12 -24.28 25.85 -22.73
CA PHE A 12 -23.68 24.53 -22.54
C PHE A 12 -22.69 24.64 -21.37
N ALA A 13 -23.06 24.08 -20.22
CA ALA A 13 -22.09 23.70 -19.21
C ALA A 13 -21.58 22.31 -19.61
N THR A 14 -20.37 22.24 -20.17
CA THR A 14 -19.60 21.00 -20.23
C THR A 14 -19.14 20.70 -18.81
N LEU A 15 -19.90 19.85 -18.12
CA LEU A 15 -19.44 19.17 -16.92
C LEU A 15 -18.45 18.11 -17.42
N VAL A 16 -17.15 18.37 -17.29
CA VAL A 16 -16.13 17.32 -17.47
C VAL A 16 -16.14 16.56 -16.16
N VAL A 17 -16.84 15.42 -16.15
CA VAL A 17 -16.72 14.45 -15.05
C VAL A 17 -15.41 13.71 -15.31
N ALA A 18 -14.43 13.89 -14.43
CA ALA A 18 -13.17 13.16 -14.51
C ALA A 18 -13.42 11.65 -14.34
N SER A 19 -12.83 10.86 -15.23
CA SER A 19 -12.90 9.39 -15.30
C SER A 19 -12.00 8.76 -14.21
N PRO A 20 -12.46 7.86 -13.32
CA PRO A 20 -11.65 7.39 -12.19
C PRO A 20 -11.08 5.97 -12.34
N ALA A 21 -9.87 5.88 -12.91
CA ALA A 21 -8.88 4.79 -12.74
C ALA A 21 -7.58 5.10 -13.49
N SER A 22 -7.63 6.03 -14.44
CA SER A 22 -6.44 6.60 -15.05
C SER A 22 -5.85 7.64 -14.10
N ALA A 23 -4.54 7.65 -13.93
CA ALA A 23 -3.86 8.71 -13.20
C ALA A 23 -4.35 10.09 -13.70
N GLN A 24 -4.84 10.92 -12.78
CA GLN A 24 -5.43 12.21 -13.08
C GLN A 24 -4.37 13.29 -13.00
N LEU A 25 -3.88 13.68 -14.17
CA LEU A 25 -2.83 14.67 -14.34
C LEU A 25 -3.24 16.02 -13.73
N LEU A 26 -2.41 16.50 -12.81
CA LEU A 26 -2.53 17.83 -12.21
C LEU A 26 -1.69 18.84 -13.01
N TYR A 27 -0.40 18.53 -13.21
CA TYR A 27 0.57 19.46 -13.76
C TYR A 27 1.54 18.75 -14.70
N SER A 28 1.75 19.33 -15.88
CA SER A 28 2.61 18.80 -16.98
C SER A 28 3.54 19.84 -17.58
N PHE A 29 3.36 21.11 -17.21
CA PHE A 29 4.25 22.19 -17.60
C PHE A 29 4.36 22.41 -19.11
N GLU A 30 3.43 21.92 -19.94
CA GLU A 30 3.51 22.08 -21.41
C GLU A 30 3.25 23.52 -21.87
N THR A 31 2.47 24.29 -21.10
CA THR A 31 2.07 25.66 -21.48
C THR A 31 2.64 26.75 -20.58
N GLY A 32 3.48 26.37 -19.62
CA GLY A 32 4.14 27.28 -18.69
C GLY A 32 4.56 26.56 -17.42
N LEU A 33 4.46 27.26 -16.30
CA LEU A 33 4.80 26.75 -14.96
C LEU A 33 3.57 26.26 -14.19
N ASP A 34 2.41 26.17 -14.86
CA ASP A 34 1.13 25.75 -14.27
C ASP A 34 0.78 26.43 -12.93
N GLY A 35 1.14 27.71 -12.79
CA GLY A 35 0.83 28.51 -11.59
C GLY A 35 1.75 28.27 -10.40
N PHE A 36 2.81 27.45 -10.54
CA PHE A 36 3.84 27.37 -9.52
C PHE A 36 4.57 28.70 -9.36
N GLU A 37 4.65 29.15 -8.12
CA GLU A 37 5.33 30.36 -7.70
C GLU A 37 6.32 30.04 -6.56
N PRO A 38 7.30 30.90 -6.28
CA PRO A 38 8.19 30.72 -5.13
C PRO A 38 7.40 30.82 -3.82
N GLN A 39 7.59 29.87 -2.90
CA GLN A 39 6.88 29.90 -1.60
C GLN A 39 7.37 31.05 -0.70
N GLY A 40 8.63 31.49 -0.86
CA GLY A 40 9.12 32.80 -0.39
C GLY A 40 9.29 33.01 1.12
N GLY A 41 9.44 31.94 1.92
CA GLY A 41 9.73 32.04 3.36
C GLY A 41 11.16 32.46 3.71
N SER A 42 11.40 32.92 4.96
CA SER A 42 12.75 33.27 5.45
C SER A 42 13.72 32.09 5.53
N ASP A 43 13.17 30.88 5.53
CA ASP A 43 13.89 29.62 5.68
C ASP A 43 13.86 28.84 4.35
N SER A 44 13.57 29.52 3.22
CA SER A 44 13.56 28.91 1.89
C SER A 44 14.97 28.92 1.30
N ASP A 45 15.38 27.77 0.79
CA ASP A 45 16.60 27.53 0.00
C ASP A 45 16.37 27.78 -1.51
N TYR A 46 15.17 28.19 -1.90
CA TYR A 46 14.81 28.51 -3.28
C TYR A 46 15.80 29.49 -3.95
N ILE A 47 16.26 29.14 -5.14
CA ILE A 47 17.07 30.02 -6.00
C ILE A 47 16.28 30.42 -7.25
N ASN A 48 15.76 29.45 -8.01
CA ASN A 48 15.04 29.71 -9.25
C ASN A 48 14.11 28.55 -9.64
N HIS A 49 13.12 28.80 -10.49
CA HIS A 49 12.40 27.77 -11.22
C HIS A 49 12.07 28.22 -12.65
N ALA A 50 11.99 27.28 -13.59
CA ALA A 50 11.76 27.55 -15.00
C ALA A 50 11.12 26.35 -15.70
N GLN A 51 10.52 26.59 -16.87
CA GLN A 51 10.09 25.52 -17.75
C GLN A 51 11.33 25.01 -18.52
N SER A 52 11.50 23.69 -18.59
CA SER A 52 12.65 23.08 -19.26
C SER A 52 12.22 21.87 -20.07
N SER A 53 12.87 21.63 -21.21
CA SER A 53 12.70 20.39 -21.97
C SER A 53 13.54 19.23 -21.41
N ILE A 54 14.33 19.49 -20.38
CA ILE A 54 15.13 18.50 -19.66
C ILE A 54 14.26 17.96 -18.52
N GLY A 55 14.26 16.63 -18.34
CA GLY A 55 13.49 15.98 -17.27
C GLY A 55 12.03 15.70 -17.62
N ALA A 56 11.56 16.11 -18.81
CA ALA A 56 10.23 15.76 -19.30
C ALA A 56 10.10 14.24 -19.48
N THR A 57 9.10 13.66 -18.83
CA THR A 57 8.75 12.24 -18.85
C THR A 57 7.43 12.00 -19.55
N GLU A 58 6.52 12.97 -19.50
CA GLU A 58 5.28 12.99 -20.27
C GLU A 58 5.15 14.32 -21.02
N GLY A 59 5.02 14.27 -22.34
CA GLY A 59 5.03 15.48 -23.17
C GLY A 59 6.46 15.94 -23.52
N THR A 60 6.71 17.23 -23.45
CA THR A 60 7.94 17.88 -23.92
C THR A 60 8.59 18.83 -22.92
N MET A 61 7.91 19.14 -21.82
CA MET A 61 8.35 20.11 -20.82
C MET A 61 8.26 19.53 -19.41
N ALA A 62 9.03 20.11 -18.50
CA ALA A 62 9.05 19.82 -17.07
C ALA A 62 9.32 21.11 -16.30
N LEU A 63 9.05 21.07 -14.99
CA LEU A 63 9.41 22.12 -14.05
C LEU A 63 10.85 21.91 -13.55
N GLU A 64 11.77 22.75 -14.01
CA GLU A 64 13.13 22.86 -13.48
C GLU A 64 13.13 23.71 -12.21
N ILE A 65 13.75 23.23 -11.15
CA ILE A 65 13.93 23.95 -9.88
C ILE A 65 15.41 23.95 -9.51
N GLU A 66 15.92 25.16 -9.22
CA GLU A 66 17.24 25.39 -8.63
C GLU A 66 17.07 25.69 -7.15
N THR A 67 17.73 24.89 -6.31
CA THR A 67 17.65 25.01 -4.86
C THR A 67 19.04 25.06 -4.22
N GLY A 68 19.15 25.87 -3.17
CA GLY A 68 20.32 26.03 -2.33
C GLY A 68 20.48 24.90 -1.32
N SER A 69 21.52 24.99 -0.50
CA SER A 69 21.74 24.02 0.57
C SER A 69 20.99 24.42 1.84
N GLY A 70 20.58 23.41 2.60
CA GLY A 70 19.74 23.54 3.77
C GLY A 70 18.42 22.84 3.50
N PHE A 71 17.47 23.13 4.37
CA PHE A 71 16.07 22.80 4.18
C PHE A 71 15.36 24.04 3.69
N GLY A 72 14.42 23.86 2.76
CA GLY A 72 13.45 24.89 2.45
C GLY A 72 12.33 24.44 1.53
N ARG A 73 11.33 25.31 1.45
CA ARG A 73 10.18 25.17 0.56
C ARG A 73 10.48 25.96 -0.70
N ASP A 74 10.54 25.27 -1.84
CA ASP A 74 10.99 25.87 -3.09
C ASP A 74 9.82 26.56 -3.80
N VAL A 75 8.85 25.76 -4.24
CA VAL A 75 7.75 26.19 -5.10
C VAL A 75 6.41 25.73 -4.57
N VAL A 76 5.37 26.50 -4.85
CA VAL A 76 3.99 26.24 -4.42
C VAL A 76 3.00 26.67 -5.50
N VAL A 77 1.93 25.89 -5.66
CA VAL A 77 0.77 26.22 -6.50
C VAL A 77 -0.48 26.31 -5.62
N ASN A 78 -1.44 27.14 -6.04
CA ASN A 78 -2.67 27.41 -5.32
C ASN A 78 -3.89 27.19 -6.23
N GLU A 79 -4.80 26.32 -5.81
CA GLU A 79 -6.09 26.10 -6.46
C GLU A 79 -7.21 26.67 -5.57
N ASN A 80 -7.93 27.69 -6.03
CA ASN A 80 -8.94 28.35 -5.21
C ASN A 80 -10.37 27.90 -5.57
N SER A 81 -11.19 27.72 -4.54
CA SER A 81 -12.63 27.41 -4.67
C SER A 81 -13.41 28.47 -5.44
N VAL A 82 -12.98 29.73 -5.36
CA VAL A 82 -13.67 30.87 -6.01
C VAL A 82 -13.42 30.88 -7.51
N ASP A 83 -12.23 30.47 -7.93
CA ASP A 83 -11.88 30.39 -9.34
C ASP A 83 -12.67 29.25 -9.99
N GLY A 84 -12.78 28.12 -9.30
CA GLY A 84 -13.51 26.93 -9.73
C GLY A 84 -12.90 26.33 -11.00
N GLY A 85 -12.59 25.05 -11.00
CA GLY A 85 -12.00 24.45 -12.19
C GLY A 85 -11.59 23.00 -11.99
N PRO A 86 -11.19 22.33 -13.09
CA PRO A 86 -10.93 20.89 -13.08
C PRO A 86 -9.91 20.46 -12.02
N LEU A 87 -8.87 21.26 -11.77
CA LEU A 87 -7.86 20.97 -10.74
C LEU A 87 -8.42 21.10 -9.32
N TYR A 88 -9.16 22.18 -9.03
CA TYR A 88 -9.83 22.34 -7.73
C TYR A 88 -10.83 21.20 -7.48
N ASP A 89 -11.63 20.85 -8.48
CA ASP A 89 -12.63 19.78 -8.39
C ASP A 89 -11.96 18.41 -8.14
N LEU A 90 -10.79 18.17 -8.75
CA LEU A 90 -9.98 16.98 -8.53
C LEU A 90 -9.40 16.93 -7.11
N PHE A 91 -8.75 18.00 -6.64
CA PHE A 91 -8.30 18.08 -5.24
C PHE A 91 -9.45 17.86 -4.27
N ASN A 92 -10.64 18.40 -4.56
CA ASN A 92 -11.81 18.22 -3.70
C ASN A 92 -12.34 16.78 -3.71
N THR A 93 -12.24 16.10 -4.86
CA THR A 93 -12.59 14.67 -5.01
C THR A 93 -11.66 13.81 -4.15
N VAL A 94 -10.34 14.02 -4.28
CA VAL A 94 -9.35 13.30 -3.47
C VAL A 94 -9.49 13.62 -1.99
N ALA A 95 -9.81 14.88 -1.65
CA ALA A 95 -10.04 15.28 -0.26
C ALA A 95 -11.25 14.59 0.41
N ALA A 96 -12.16 14.01 -0.38
CA ALA A 96 -13.31 13.27 0.15
C ALA A 96 -12.93 11.86 0.67
N ALA A 97 -11.89 11.26 0.09
CA ALA A 97 -11.39 9.92 0.44
C ALA A 97 -9.88 9.81 0.12
N PRO A 98 -9.00 10.55 0.81
CA PRO A 98 -7.58 10.62 0.45
C PRO A 98 -6.81 9.31 0.65
N GLU A 99 -7.37 8.34 1.38
CA GLU A 99 -6.89 6.96 1.49
C GLU A 99 -6.96 6.19 0.16
N ASP A 100 -7.85 6.59 -0.74
CA ASP A 100 -8.07 5.92 -2.03
C ASP A 100 -7.18 6.47 -3.14
N TYR A 101 -6.23 7.35 -2.81
CA TYR A 101 -5.36 7.99 -3.80
C TYR A 101 -3.91 8.10 -3.35
N THR A 102 -2.99 8.13 -4.31
CA THR A 102 -1.61 8.56 -4.16
C THR A 102 -1.37 9.84 -4.96
N LEU A 103 -0.44 10.67 -4.47
CA LEU A 103 0.18 11.71 -5.29
C LEU A 103 1.43 11.12 -5.92
N ASP A 104 1.42 10.99 -7.24
CA ASP A 104 2.54 10.52 -8.02
C ASP A 104 3.17 11.67 -8.81
N PHE A 105 4.49 11.62 -8.99
CA PHE A 105 5.22 12.60 -9.78
C PHE A 105 6.57 12.04 -10.18
N ASP A 106 7.12 12.55 -11.27
CA ASP A 106 8.39 12.10 -11.80
C ASP A 106 9.49 13.09 -11.43
N VAL A 107 10.61 12.58 -10.89
CA VAL A 107 11.77 13.40 -10.55
C VAL A 107 12.97 12.98 -11.38
N THR A 108 13.54 13.94 -12.11
CA THR A 108 14.81 13.75 -12.82
C THR A 108 15.92 14.56 -12.15
N PHE A 109 17.06 13.92 -11.93
CA PHE A 109 18.34 14.55 -11.60
C PHE A 109 19.30 14.33 -12.76
N THR A 110 19.97 15.39 -13.20
CA THR A 110 20.95 15.28 -14.30
C THR A 110 22.37 15.47 -13.79
N GLN A 111 23.34 14.88 -14.50
CA GLN A 111 24.75 15.12 -14.19
C GLN A 111 25.10 16.61 -14.26
N ALA A 112 24.56 17.31 -15.26
CA ALA A 112 24.77 18.75 -15.41
C ALA A 112 24.18 19.56 -14.24
N GLY A 113 23.08 19.11 -13.63
CA GLY A 113 22.52 19.73 -12.43
C GLY A 113 23.45 19.62 -11.22
N TRP A 114 24.12 18.47 -11.05
CA TRP A 114 25.10 18.26 -9.99
C TRP A 114 26.43 18.96 -10.23
N ASP A 115 26.90 19.04 -11.48
CA ASP A 115 28.20 19.62 -11.82
C ASP A 115 28.27 21.15 -11.58
N ARG A 116 27.13 21.78 -11.24
CA ARG A 116 27.02 23.21 -10.89
C ARG A 116 27.55 23.52 -9.50
N VAL A 117 27.44 22.58 -8.57
CA VAL A 117 27.80 22.81 -7.17
C VAL A 117 29.25 22.41 -6.90
N THR A 118 29.89 23.04 -5.91
CA THR A 118 31.30 22.78 -5.58
C THR A 118 31.50 21.41 -4.95
N ASP A 119 30.54 20.98 -4.14
CA ASP A 119 30.46 19.65 -3.53
C ASP A 119 28.99 19.21 -3.56
N PRO A 120 28.63 18.09 -4.19
CA PRO A 120 27.24 17.62 -4.25
C PRO A 120 26.68 17.21 -2.88
N GLY A 121 27.52 17.04 -1.85
CA GLY A 121 27.09 16.68 -0.51
C GLY A 121 26.89 15.18 -0.32
N GLY A 122 26.35 14.82 0.85
CA GLY A 122 26.10 13.43 1.26
C GLY A 122 24.64 12.99 1.15
N PHE A 123 23.70 13.94 1.03
CA PHE A 123 22.29 13.64 0.81
C PHE A 123 21.59 14.76 0.05
N PHE A 124 20.48 14.41 -0.61
CA PHE A 124 19.52 15.34 -1.18
C PHE A 124 18.13 14.70 -1.06
N GLN A 125 17.22 15.35 -0.37
CA GLN A 125 15.86 14.86 -0.12
C GLN A 125 14.86 15.86 -0.69
N LEU A 126 13.87 15.39 -1.44
CA LEU A 126 12.69 16.19 -1.75
C LEU A 126 11.62 15.99 -0.70
N ASN A 127 10.94 17.08 -0.39
CA ASN A 127 9.80 17.11 0.51
C ASN A 127 8.58 17.62 -0.26
N VAL A 128 7.41 17.10 0.09
CA VAL A 128 6.13 17.58 -0.44
C VAL A 128 5.39 18.22 0.72
N PHE A 129 4.89 19.43 0.52
CA PHE A 129 4.07 20.12 1.50
C PHE A 129 2.74 20.52 0.91
N SER A 130 1.73 20.58 1.76
CA SER A 130 0.37 20.89 1.33
C SER A 130 -0.40 21.61 2.42
N ASN A 131 -1.43 22.34 2.00
CA ASN A 131 -2.34 23.01 2.92
C ASN A 131 -3.71 23.23 2.26
N SER A 132 -4.77 22.97 3.00
CA SER A 132 -6.15 23.32 2.62
C SER A 132 -6.92 24.01 3.75
N THR A 133 -6.22 24.34 4.84
CA THR A 133 -6.82 24.97 6.01
C THR A 133 -6.04 26.22 6.44
N GLY A 134 -6.64 27.06 7.27
CA GLY A 134 -5.93 28.21 7.85
C GLY A 134 -4.79 27.84 8.84
N GLY A 135 -4.53 26.55 9.08
CA GLY A 135 -3.63 26.04 10.12
C GLY A 135 -2.15 25.94 9.77
N GLY A 136 -1.77 26.20 8.51
CA GLY A 136 -0.39 26.06 8.02
C GLY A 136 -0.13 24.74 7.30
N PHE A 137 1.08 24.60 6.74
CA PHE A 137 1.44 23.46 5.89
C PHE A 137 1.68 22.17 6.69
N GLN A 138 1.19 21.04 6.15
CA GLN A 138 1.69 19.71 6.47
C GLN A 138 2.81 19.35 5.49
N GLU A 139 3.80 18.59 5.94
CA GLU A 139 5.02 18.34 5.18
C GLU A 139 5.47 16.89 5.33
N SER A 140 5.61 16.23 4.18
CA SER A 140 6.15 14.88 4.05
C SER A 140 7.61 14.99 3.62
N PHE A 141 8.52 14.47 4.44
CA PHE A 141 9.96 14.59 4.22
C PHE A 141 10.53 13.38 3.51
N GLY A 142 11.53 13.60 2.65
CA GLY A 142 12.26 12.51 2.00
C GLY A 142 11.41 11.62 1.10
N VAL A 143 10.38 12.19 0.47
CA VAL A 143 9.49 11.49 -0.46
C VAL A 143 10.30 10.92 -1.63
N VAL A 144 11.34 11.66 -2.07
CA VAL A 144 12.32 11.22 -3.06
C VAL A 144 13.72 11.57 -2.59
N ASN A 145 14.69 10.68 -2.79
CA ASN A 145 16.09 10.95 -2.52
C ASN A 145 16.90 11.01 -3.81
N GLY A 146 17.61 12.12 -4.01
CA GLY A 146 18.63 12.23 -5.05
C GLY A 146 19.88 11.42 -4.65
N SER A 147 20.67 11.04 -5.64
CA SER A 147 22.02 10.50 -5.43
C SER A 147 23.05 11.59 -5.71
N PRO A 148 23.56 12.31 -4.70
CA PRO A 148 24.50 13.40 -4.89
C PRO A 148 25.63 13.06 -5.87
N GLY A 149 25.77 13.90 -6.91
CA GLY A 149 26.82 13.76 -7.93
C GLY A 149 26.52 12.76 -9.05
N SER A 150 25.35 12.11 -9.05
CA SER A 150 24.96 11.12 -10.07
C SER A 150 23.60 11.44 -10.67
N ALA A 151 23.47 11.34 -11.98
CA ALA A 151 22.18 11.41 -12.65
C ALA A 151 21.28 10.24 -12.22
N SER A 152 20.00 10.52 -12.02
CA SER A 152 19.00 9.52 -11.65
C SER A 152 17.61 9.96 -12.09
N PHE A 153 16.76 8.97 -12.32
CA PHE A 153 15.32 9.15 -12.55
C PHE A 153 14.58 8.38 -11.47
N VAL A 154 13.63 9.02 -10.80
CA VAL A 154 12.84 8.42 -9.72
C VAL A 154 11.36 8.73 -9.95
N PRO A 155 10.54 7.74 -10.32
CA PRO A 155 9.09 7.87 -10.20
C PRO A 155 8.74 7.84 -8.71
N ALA A 156 8.11 8.91 -8.24
CA ALA A 156 7.73 9.10 -6.85
C ALA A 156 6.25 8.77 -6.67
N SER A 157 5.91 8.26 -5.49
CA SER A 157 4.53 8.04 -5.07
C SER A 157 4.45 8.22 -3.56
N MET A 158 3.42 8.91 -3.09
CA MET A 158 3.09 9.04 -1.67
C MET A 158 1.58 8.95 -1.48
N PRO A 159 1.08 8.40 -0.35
CA PRO A 159 -0.35 8.37 -0.10
C PRO A 159 -0.90 9.80 -0.01
N ALA A 160 -2.04 10.07 -0.64
CA ALA A 160 -2.68 11.38 -0.58
C ALA A 160 -3.17 11.71 0.84
N SER A 161 -3.38 10.69 1.69
CA SER A 161 -3.66 10.86 3.13
C SER A 161 -2.51 11.49 3.93
N ALA A 162 -1.29 11.53 3.39
CA ALA A 162 -0.18 12.29 3.96
C ALA A 162 -0.21 13.79 3.58
N LEU A 163 -1.14 14.21 2.72
CA LEU A 163 -1.39 15.61 2.38
C LEU A 163 -2.45 16.22 3.30
N SER A 164 -2.36 17.53 3.49
CA SER A 164 -3.36 18.34 4.19
C SER A 164 -4.51 18.65 3.25
N LEU A 165 -5.45 17.72 3.11
CA LEU A 165 -6.64 17.85 2.28
C LEU A 165 -7.90 17.90 3.14
N SER A 166 -8.71 18.94 2.96
CA SER A 166 -10.00 19.11 3.61
C SER A 166 -11.05 19.32 2.53
N GLN A 167 -12.06 18.47 2.53
CA GLN A 167 -13.18 18.58 1.59
C GLN A 167 -13.84 19.96 1.72
N ASP A 168 -14.20 20.52 0.57
CA ASP A 168 -14.80 21.84 0.37
C ASP A 168 -13.97 23.00 0.97
N ALA A 169 -12.65 22.84 1.02
CA ALA A 169 -11.73 23.89 1.43
C ALA A 169 -11.81 25.12 0.53
N GLU A 170 -11.56 26.31 1.09
CA GLU A 170 -11.54 27.55 0.31
C GLU A 170 -10.40 27.56 -0.74
N PHE A 171 -9.34 26.79 -0.49
CA PHE A 171 -8.19 26.62 -1.38
C PHE A 171 -7.50 25.27 -1.13
N PHE A 172 -6.74 24.81 -2.12
CA PHE A 172 -5.73 23.77 -1.99
C PHE A 172 -4.36 24.32 -2.37
N GLN A 173 -3.36 24.04 -1.55
CA GLN A 173 -1.97 24.35 -1.79
C GLN A 173 -1.20 23.04 -1.87
N LEU A 174 -0.39 22.91 -2.92
CA LEU A 174 0.60 21.87 -3.09
C LEU A 174 1.95 22.51 -3.38
N GLY A 175 3.01 22.00 -2.79
CA GLY A 175 4.35 22.51 -3.07
C GLY A 175 5.43 21.48 -2.82
N PHE A 176 6.59 21.80 -3.37
CA PHE A 176 7.79 20.97 -3.33
C PHE A 176 8.93 21.76 -2.71
N GLY A 177 9.74 21.08 -1.93
CA GLY A 177 10.90 21.64 -1.29
C GLY A 177 12.04 20.64 -1.26
N SER A 178 13.19 21.11 -0.76
CA SER A 178 14.41 20.33 -0.71
C SER A 178 15.00 20.32 0.70
N ASN A 179 15.79 19.30 0.99
CA ASN A 179 16.75 19.31 2.08
C ASN A 179 18.06 18.67 1.62
N SER A 180 19.15 19.43 1.63
CA SER A 180 20.45 18.95 1.19
C SER A 180 21.63 19.65 1.86
N ASN A 181 22.78 18.97 1.91
CA ASN A 181 24.01 19.49 2.50
C ASN A 181 25.11 19.77 1.47
N HIS A 182 24.73 20.04 0.22
CA HIS A 182 25.67 20.39 -0.83
C HIS A 182 26.38 21.73 -0.53
N THR A 183 27.52 21.98 -1.17
CA THR A 183 28.17 23.30 -1.16
C THR A 183 27.90 23.99 -2.48
N GLN A 184 27.21 25.13 -2.45
CA GLN A 184 26.87 25.90 -3.65
C GLN A 184 28.06 26.16 -4.58
N GLY A 185 27.75 26.36 -5.85
CA GLY A 185 28.73 26.68 -6.88
C GLY A 185 29.40 28.05 -6.68
N PRO A 186 30.49 28.34 -7.41
CA PRO A 186 31.22 29.60 -7.30
C PRO A 186 30.42 30.87 -7.62
N LEU A 187 29.24 30.73 -8.25
CA LEU A 187 28.32 31.80 -8.59
C LEU A 187 27.03 31.78 -7.75
N ASP A 188 27.09 31.18 -6.55
CA ASP A 188 25.93 30.90 -5.69
C ASP A 188 24.89 30.00 -6.39
N GLU A 189 25.38 29.12 -7.30
CA GLU A 189 24.56 28.14 -8.02
C GLU A 189 24.13 27.00 -7.09
N GLY A 190 22.87 26.61 -7.23
CA GLY A 190 22.28 25.48 -6.54
C GLY A 190 22.29 24.19 -7.35
N VAL A 191 21.69 23.15 -6.76
CA VAL A 191 21.38 21.90 -7.46
C VAL A 191 20.12 22.08 -8.29
N LEU A 192 20.13 21.53 -9.51
CA LEU A 192 18.93 21.43 -10.35
C LEU A 192 18.26 20.07 -10.22
N TYR A 193 16.96 20.08 -9.98
CA TYR A 193 16.09 18.92 -10.13
C TYR A 193 14.88 19.28 -10.99
N TYR A 194 14.26 18.28 -11.59
CA TYR A 194 13.18 18.45 -12.55
C TYR A 194 11.97 17.65 -12.10
N LEU A 195 10.81 18.29 -12.00
CA LEU A 195 9.52 17.67 -11.72
C LEU A 195 8.68 17.60 -12.98
N ASP A 196 8.04 16.48 -13.21
CA ASP A 196 7.08 16.32 -14.29
C ASP A 196 5.96 15.33 -13.89
N ASN A 197 4.90 15.28 -14.70
CA ASN A 197 3.82 14.31 -14.61
C ASN A 197 3.22 14.19 -13.19
N ILE A 198 2.94 15.34 -12.57
CA ILE A 198 2.34 15.40 -11.22
C ILE A 198 0.88 15.05 -11.35
N ARG A 199 0.42 14.03 -10.63
CA ARG A 199 -0.92 13.46 -10.79
C ARG A 199 -1.42 12.80 -9.51
N PHE A 200 -2.74 12.77 -9.35
CA PHE A 200 -3.36 11.84 -8.41
C PHE A 200 -3.62 10.52 -9.11
N THR A 201 -3.15 9.43 -8.54
CA THR A 201 -3.46 8.08 -9.00
C THR A 201 -4.35 7.43 -7.97
N GLU A 202 -5.37 6.69 -8.40
CA GLU A 202 -6.16 5.90 -7.47
C GLU A 202 -5.29 4.81 -6.85
N ALA A 203 -5.31 4.73 -5.53
CA ALA A 203 -4.57 3.71 -4.80
C ALA A 203 -5.22 2.35 -5.07
N LYS A 204 -4.38 1.34 -5.31
CA LYS A 204 -4.83 -0.03 -5.45
C LYS A 204 -5.57 -0.44 -4.19
N GLN A 205 -6.83 -0.82 -4.34
CA GLN A 205 -7.64 -1.38 -3.28
C GLN A 205 -7.30 -2.85 -3.11
N PHE A 206 -7.36 -3.37 -1.89
CA PHE A 206 -7.06 -4.76 -1.60
C PHE A 206 -8.18 -5.40 -0.77
N VAL A 207 -8.51 -6.65 -1.08
CA VAL A 207 -9.24 -7.53 -0.16
C VAL A 207 -8.24 -8.15 0.78
N GLU A 208 -8.46 -7.94 2.08
CA GLU A 208 -7.71 -8.60 3.12
C GLU A 208 -8.34 -9.96 3.44
N THR A 209 -7.54 -11.02 3.42
CA THR A 209 -7.94 -12.35 3.88
C THR A 209 -7.04 -12.77 5.04
N PRO A 210 -7.54 -12.77 6.29
CA PRO A 210 -6.76 -13.23 7.43
C PRO A 210 -6.34 -14.70 7.24
N ILE A 211 -5.09 -15.02 7.60
CA ILE A 211 -4.59 -16.40 7.56
C ILE A 211 -4.23 -16.96 8.93
N PHE A 212 -4.01 -16.10 9.92
CA PHE A 212 -3.86 -16.44 11.34
C PHE A 212 -4.61 -15.44 12.20
N SER A 213 -5.13 -15.87 13.33
CA SER A 213 -5.66 -14.99 14.36
C SER A 213 -5.38 -15.60 15.72
N TRP A 214 -4.51 -15.03 16.55
CA TRP A 214 -4.19 -15.59 17.88
C TRP A 214 -5.34 -15.48 18.92
N GLU A 215 -6.57 -15.28 18.43
CA GLU A 215 -7.80 -15.08 19.16
C GLU A 215 -8.51 -16.38 19.55
N THR A 216 -8.19 -17.52 18.90
CA THR A 216 -8.86 -18.80 19.16
C THR A 216 -8.65 -19.23 20.60
N PRO A 217 -9.68 -19.21 21.48
CA PRO A 217 -9.48 -19.49 22.90
C PRO A 217 -8.97 -20.91 23.14
N ASP A 218 -8.10 -21.06 24.14
CA ASP A 218 -7.58 -22.34 24.62
C ASP A 218 -8.72 -23.32 25.00
N ASP A 219 -8.70 -24.52 24.43
CA ASP A 219 -9.65 -25.58 24.77
C ASP A 219 -9.19 -26.27 26.06
N LEU A 220 -9.93 -26.00 27.15
CA LEU A 220 -9.67 -26.59 28.46
C LEU A 220 -9.79 -28.13 28.46
N GLY A 221 -10.31 -28.76 27.40
CA GLY A 221 -10.31 -30.19 27.15
C GLY A 221 -8.95 -30.78 26.76
N THR A 222 -8.02 -29.94 26.28
CA THR A 222 -6.68 -30.29 25.77
C THR A 222 -5.58 -29.49 26.46
N PRO A 223 -5.46 -29.50 27.81
CA PRO A 223 -4.61 -28.57 28.59
C PRO A 223 -3.09 -28.66 28.36
N GLY A 224 -2.62 -29.53 27.45
CA GLY A 224 -1.23 -29.61 27.01
C GLY A 224 -0.98 -29.04 25.61
N ILE A 225 -2.03 -28.59 24.93
CA ILE A 225 -2.02 -27.90 23.65
C ILE A 225 -2.64 -26.53 23.94
N ASN A 226 -2.00 -25.46 23.52
CA ASN A 226 -2.64 -24.15 23.56
C ASN A 226 -3.10 -23.83 22.13
N GLU A 227 -4.41 -23.92 21.90
CA GLU A 227 -5.03 -23.71 20.59
C GLU A 227 -4.84 -22.29 20.08
N GLN A 228 -4.56 -21.31 20.95
CA GLN A 228 -4.22 -19.94 20.55
C GLN A 228 -2.95 -19.87 19.70
N PHE A 229 -2.04 -20.86 19.79
CA PHE A 229 -0.87 -20.88 18.92
C PHE A 229 -1.20 -21.31 17.49
N GLU A 230 -2.40 -21.82 17.23
CA GLU A 230 -2.91 -22.12 15.88
C GLU A 230 -1.88 -22.85 15.00
N GLY A 231 -1.23 -23.91 15.50
CA GLY A 231 -0.26 -24.69 14.73
C GLY A 231 1.15 -24.10 14.62
N TRP A 232 1.45 -22.97 15.29
CA TRP A 232 2.81 -22.46 15.43
C TRP A 232 3.66 -23.32 16.38
N GLY A 233 4.83 -23.71 15.90
CA GLY A 233 5.78 -24.56 16.59
C GLY A 233 7.23 -24.21 16.27
N ASP A 234 8.16 -24.98 16.84
CA ASP A 234 9.59 -24.81 16.62
C ASP A 234 9.91 -24.94 15.14
N GLY A 235 10.87 -24.14 14.67
CA GLY A 235 11.29 -24.14 13.28
C GLY A 235 12.05 -25.40 12.88
N PHE A 236 13.05 -25.27 12.01
CA PHE A 236 13.70 -26.44 11.43
C PHE A 236 14.59 -27.17 12.45
N GLU A 237 14.77 -28.46 12.24
CA GLU A 237 15.76 -29.23 13.01
C GLU A 237 17.18 -28.71 12.72
N GLY A 238 18.03 -28.66 13.75
CA GLY A 238 19.44 -28.29 13.60
C GLY A 238 19.70 -26.78 13.48
N GLN A 239 18.69 -25.93 13.70
CA GLN A 239 18.89 -24.49 13.84
C GLN A 239 19.74 -24.16 15.08
N PRO A 240 20.53 -23.07 15.05
CA PRO A 240 21.39 -22.71 16.18
C PRO A 240 20.60 -22.42 17.46
N TYR A 241 19.36 -21.96 17.32
CA TYR A 241 18.39 -21.73 18.39
C TYR A 241 16.97 -21.82 17.84
N GLN A 242 15.98 -21.85 18.75
CA GLN A 242 14.55 -21.76 18.45
C GLN A 242 13.98 -20.52 19.14
N HIS A 243 12.88 -19.97 18.59
CA HIS A 243 12.20 -18.86 19.24
C HIS A 243 11.38 -19.38 20.41
N THR A 244 11.26 -18.59 21.47
CA THR A 244 10.16 -18.78 22.43
C THR A 244 8.96 -17.95 22.00
N ARG A 245 7.77 -18.47 22.29
CA ARG A 245 6.50 -17.87 21.87
C ARG A 245 5.55 -17.79 23.06
N SER A 246 4.81 -16.69 23.15
CA SER A 246 3.70 -16.52 24.10
C SER A 246 2.60 -15.68 23.49
N ILE A 247 1.36 -15.90 23.92
CA ILE A 247 0.23 -15.07 23.52
C ILE A 247 0.08 -13.93 24.52
N THR A 248 -0.13 -12.72 24.01
CA THR A 248 -0.17 -11.49 24.80
C THR A 248 -1.18 -10.52 24.21
N THR A 249 -1.63 -9.55 25.00
CA THR A 249 -2.42 -8.41 24.50
C THR A 249 -1.54 -7.27 23.99
N LEU A 250 -0.22 -7.31 24.24
CA LEU A 250 0.71 -6.30 23.79
C LEU A 250 1.05 -6.51 22.31
N GLY A 251 0.99 -5.44 21.52
CA GLY A 251 1.19 -5.52 20.07
C GLY A 251 0.01 -6.10 19.29
N ALA A 252 -1.16 -6.27 19.93
CA ALA A 252 -2.39 -6.56 19.21
C ALA A 252 -2.86 -5.31 18.46
N THR A 253 -3.02 -5.46 17.16
CA THR A 253 -3.39 -4.48 16.13
C THR A 253 -4.74 -4.82 15.51
N ASP A 254 -5.09 -6.10 15.46
CA ASP A 254 -6.42 -6.62 15.20
C ASP A 254 -6.83 -7.57 16.35
N GLY A 255 -8.09 -7.50 16.77
CA GLY A 255 -8.55 -8.27 17.93
C GLY A 255 -7.93 -7.85 19.28
N ALA A 256 -7.60 -8.84 20.11
CA ALA A 256 -7.12 -8.67 21.48
C ALA A 256 -5.79 -9.40 21.76
N SER A 257 -5.27 -10.19 20.83
CA SER A 257 -4.20 -11.15 21.04
C SER A 257 -3.15 -11.07 19.93
N ALA A 258 -1.88 -11.02 20.31
CA ALA A 258 -0.73 -11.06 19.41
C ALA A 258 0.24 -12.17 19.85
N LEU A 259 1.09 -12.60 18.92
CA LEU A 259 2.18 -13.55 19.19
C LEU A 259 3.44 -12.79 19.59
N GLN A 260 3.83 -12.88 20.86
CA GLN A 260 5.17 -12.53 21.27
C GLN A 260 6.16 -13.59 20.78
N VAL A 261 7.26 -13.15 20.17
CA VAL A 261 8.37 -13.97 19.72
C VAL A 261 9.65 -13.45 20.37
N ASP A 262 10.34 -14.30 21.14
CA ASP A 262 11.68 -14.00 21.63
C ASP A 262 12.72 -14.78 20.82
N SER A 263 13.63 -14.05 20.18
CA SER A 263 14.87 -14.58 19.61
C SER A 263 15.96 -14.52 20.68
N PRO A 264 16.45 -15.67 21.19
CA PRO A 264 17.32 -15.69 22.37
C PRO A 264 18.78 -15.33 22.08
N ASP A 265 19.20 -15.36 20.82
CA ASP A 265 20.59 -15.19 20.41
C ASP A 265 20.69 -14.32 19.14
N ALA A 266 21.90 -13.79 18.91
CA ALA A 266 22.26 -13.11 17.68
C ALA A 266 22.49 -14.11 16.53
N GLY A 267 22.33 -13.65 15.29
CA GLY A 267 22.55 -14.40 14.06
C GLY A 267 21.24 -14.76 13.38
N PHE A 268 21.34 -15.66 12.40
CA PHE A 268 20.21 -16.10 11.57
C PHE A 268 19.69 -17.47 12.04
N ALA A 269 18.38 -17.62 12.18
CA ALA A 269 17.74 -18.93 12.43
C ALA A 269 16.30 -18.99 11.91
N TRP A 270 15.93 -20.09 11.24
CA TRP A 270 14.54 -20.45 10.95
C TRP A 270 13.89 -21.11 12.16
N ALA A 271 13.52 -20.29 13.13
CA ALA A 271 13.30 -20.71 14.51
C ALA A 271 11.81 -20.79 14.93
N SER A 272 10.89 -20.46 14.02
CA SER A 272 9.44 -20.73 14.16
C SER A 272 8.85 -21.22 12.84
N GLN A 273 7.81 -22.02 12.91
CA GLN A 273 6.98 -22.36 11.74
C GLN A 273 5.54 -22.66 12.14
N PHE A 274 4.63 -22.37 11.22
CA PHE A 274 3.27 -22.88 11.16
C PHE A 274 3.23 -24.03 10.15
N VAL A 275 2.69 -25.17 10.54
CA VAL A 275 2.59 -26.35 9.66
C VAL A 275 1.22 -26.98 9.78
N LEU A 276 0.57 -27.18 8.64
CA LEU A 276 -0.58 -28.05 8.50
C LEU A 276 -0.22 -29.28 7.68
N ASP A 277 -0.61 -30.44 8.16
CA ASP A 277 -0.53 -31.70 7.45
C ASP A 277 -1.87 -32.42 7.62
N SER A 278 -2.44 -32.89 6.51
CA SER A 278 -3.66 -33.72 6.44
C SER A 278 -3.42 -35.09 5.79
N GLY A 279 -2.15 -35.40 5.48
CA GLY A 279 -1.72 -36.66 4.91
C GLY A 279 -1.66 -37.79 5.94
N GLU A 280 -0.93 -38.86 5.61
CA GLU A 280 -0.86 -40.07 6.45
C GLU A 280 -0.36 -39.83 7.88
N ALA A 281 0.47 -38.79 8.08
CA ALA A 281 1.06 -38.43 9.37
C ALA A 281 0.33 -37.26 10.06
N GLY A 282 -0.63 -36.63 9.38
CA GLY A 282 -1.30 -35.40 9.81
C GLY A 282 -2.74 -35.61 10.30
N ASP A 283 -3.44 -34.51 10.50
CA ASP A 283 -4.87 -34.48 10.81
C ASP A 283 -5.69 -34.22 9.54
N PRO A 284 -6.50 -35.18 9.07
CA PRO A 284 -7.37 -35.00 7.90
C PRO A 284 -8.31 -33.79 7.99
N ALA A 285 -8.63 -33.29 9.19
CA ALA A 285 -9.44 -32.10 9.38
C ALA A 285 -8.79 -30.83 8.81
N ASN A 286 -7.46 -30.81 8.67
CA ASN A 286 -6.70 -29.67 8.15
C ASN A 286 -6.86 -29.47 6.64
N GLN A 287 -7.38 -30.46 5.90
CA GLN A 287 -7.38 -30.42 4.43
C GLN A 287 -8.08 -29.19 3.86
N ALA A 288 -9.24 -28.82 4.41
CA ALA A 288 -9.98 -27.65 3.93
C ALA A 288 -9.19 -26.34 4.11
N GLN A 289 -8.51 -26.19 5.25
CA GLN A 289 -7.67 -25.02 5.52
C GLN A 289 -6.40 -25.01 4.65
N ILE A 290 -5.81 -26.18 4.38
CA ILE A 290 -4.68 -26.31 3.46
C ILE A 290 -5.09 -25.86 2.06
N ASP A 291 -6.23 -26.34 1.55
CA ASP A 291 -6.75 -25.96 0.23
C ASP A 291 -7.00 -24.45 0.15
N GLU A 292 -7.60 -23.86 1.20
CA GLU A 292 -7.86 -22.42 1.30
C GLU A 292 -6.57 -21.59 1.35
N LEU A 293 -5.58 -22.00 2.14
CA LEU A 293 -4.30 -21.30 2.24
C LEU A 293 -3.48 -21.38 0.94
N ILE A 294 -3.48 -22.53 0.27
CA ILE A 294 -2.82 -22.69 -1.03
C ILE A 294 -3.50 -21.80 -2.08
N ALA A 295 -4.83 -21.86 -2.17
CA ALA A 295 -5.59 -21.03 -3.10
C ALA A 295 -5.41 -19.54 -2.80
N GLY A 296 -5.46 -19.16 -1.53
CA GLY A 296 -5.27 -17.79 -1.06
C GLY A 296 -3.88 -17.25 -1.43
N VAL A 297 -2.81 -17.97 -1.08
CA VAL A 297 -1.44 -17.52 -1.39
C VAL A 297 -1.22 -17.41 -2.90
N ASN A 298 -1.75 -18.36 -3.68
CA ASN A 298 -1.62 -18.34 -5.14
C ASN A 298 -2.44 -17.22 -5.81
N GLY A 299 -3.51 -16.76 -5.16
CA GLY A 299 -4.36 -15.67 -5.65
C GLY A 299 -3.98 -14.28 -5.13
N ALA A 300 -3.10 -14.20 -4.12
CA ALA A 300 -2.75 -12.95 -3.47
C ALA A 300 -1.62 -12.20 -4.19
N ASP A 301 -1.60 -10.88 -4.02
CA ASP A 301 -0.53 -10.01 -4.45
C ASP A 301 0.53 -9.84 -3.37
N LYS A 302 0.13 -9.82 -2.10
CA LYS A 302 1.03 -9.64 -0.95
C LYS A 302 0.66 -10.55 0.23
N LEU A 303 1.68 -10.93 0.98
CA LEU A 303 1.56 -11.37 2.36
C LEU A 303 1.90 -10.19 3.28
N VAL A 304 1.04 -9.92 4.26
CA VAL A 304 1.16 -8.78 5.16
C VAL A 304 0.98 -9.20 6.62
N PHE A 305 1.75 -8.59 7.51
CA PHE A 305 1.59 -8.75 8.96
C PHE A 305 2.19 -7.57 9.71
N ASP A 306 1.70 -7.34 10.92
CA ASP A 306 2.13 -6.24 11.76
C ASP A 306 3.17 -6.71 12.77
N VAL A 307 4.18 -5.87 13.01
CA VAL A 307 5.26 -6.12 13.97
C VAL A 307 5.35 -4.96 14.95
N THR A 308 5.16 -5.24 16.23
CA THR A 308 5.29 -4.24 17.29
C THR A 308 6.51 -4.54 18.15
N PHE A 309 7.27 -3.51 18.51
CA PHE A 309 8.39 -3.65 19.45
C PHE A 309 7.97 -3.26 20.86
N PRO A 310 8.38 -4.02 21.91
CA PRO A 310 8.16 -3.58 23.29
C PRO A 310 8.78 -2.21 23.60
N ASP A 311 8.08 -1.44 24.43
CA ASP A 311 8.55 -0.15 24.96
C ASP A 311 9.89 -0.24 25.70
N ASP A 312 10.13 -1.37 26.39
CA ASP A 312 11.37 -1.65 27.11
C ASP A 312 12.11 -2.82 26.46
N GLN A 313 13.15 -2.50 25.68
CA GLN A 313 14.05 -3.47 25.07
C GLN A 313 15.19 -3.90 26.02
N PHE A 314 15.25 -3.41 27.28
CA PHE A 314 16.36 -3.73 28.18
C PHE A 314 16.35 -5.22 28.62
N PRO A 315 17.52 -5.92 28.67
CA PRO A 315 18.88 -5.43 28.43
C PRO A 315 19.37 -5.54 26.97
N ASN A 316 18.55 -6.06 26.06
CA ASN A 316 18.96 -6.45 24.73
C ASN A 316 18.51 -5.41 23.70
N PHE A 317 19.44 -4.59 23.23
CA PHE A 317 19.19 -3.55 22.24
C PHE A 317 19.85 -3.92 20.92
N PRO A 318 19.24 -4.78 20.08
CA PRO A 318 19.77 -5.04 18.76
C PRO A 318 19.74 -3.76 17.92
N THR A 319 20.76 -3.56 17.09
CA THR A 319 20.80 -2.41 16.17
C THR A 319 20.02 -2.66 14.88
N PHE A 320 19.67 -3.93 14.62
CA PHE A 320 18.75 -4.31 13.54
C PHE A 320 18.00 -5.61 13.86
N LEU A 321 16.82 -5.74 13.27
CA LEU A 321 16.10 -7.01 13.15
C LEU A 321 15.61 -7.18 11.71
N SER A 322 16.09 -8.24 11.07
CA SER A 322 15.55 -8.70 9.79
C SER A 322 14.66 -9.92 10.00
N LEU A 323 13.49 -9.89 9.37
CA LEU A 323 12.57 -11.01 9.30
C LEU A 323 12.59 -11.63 7.90
N PHE A 324 12.43 -12.95 7.84
CA PHE A 324 12.26 -13.69 6.61
C PHE A 324 11.07 -14.62 6.77
N VAL A 325 10.26 -14.71 5.71
CA VAL A 325 9.15 -15.65 5.65
C VAL A 325 9.44 -16.66 4.57
N ASN A 326 9.15 -17.93 4.85
CA ASN A 326 9.10 -18.98 3.86
C ASN A 326 7.68 -19.51 3.71
N ILE A 327 7.30 -19.83 2.49
CA ILE A 327 6.08 -20.58 2.17
C ILE A 327 6.48 -21.86 1.43
N SER A 328 5.90 -22.99 1.82
CA SER A 328 6.14 -24.29 1.16
C SER A 328 4.86 -25.12 1.14
N ASP A 329 4.72 -25.95 0.11
CA ASP A 329 3.64 -26.92 -0.07
C ASP A 329 4.18 -28.35 -0.02
N GLN A 330 3.38 -29.32 -0.47
CA GLN A 330 3.79 -30.73 -0.53
C GLN A 330 4.90 -31.03 -1.56
N SER A 331 5.15 -30.15 -2.54
CA SER A 331 6.30 -30.28 -3.44
C SER A 331 7.63 -30.13 -2.69
N GLY A 332 7.60 -29.46 -1.52
CA GLY A 332 8.77 -29.15 -0.72
C GLY A 332 9.61 -28.00 -1.28
N THR A 333 9.10 -27.26 -2.27
CA THR A 333 9.77 -26.05 -2.78
C THR A 333 9.77 -24.98 -1.69
N PHE A 334 10.96 -24.48 -1.37
CA PHE A 334 11.17 -23.51 -0.28
C PHE A 334 11.18 -22.09 -0.84
N TYR A 335 10.01 -21.48 -1.01
CA TYR A 335 9.91 -20.10 -1.47
C TYR A 335 10.22 -19.13 -0.33
N GLN A 336 11.30 -18.37 -0.46
CA GLN A 336 11.78 -17.49 0.59
C GLN A 336 11.58 -16.02 0.19
N SER A 337 11.12 -15.20 1.13
CA SER A 337 11.16 -13.75 1.00
C SER A 337 12.60 -13.22 1.03
N PRO A 338 12.86 -12.01 0.52
CA PRO A 338 14.04 -11.24 0.89
C PRO A 338 13.98 -10.86 2.39
N ALA A 339 15.09 -10.36 2.91
CA ALA A 339 15.15 -9.83 4.26
C ALA A 339 14.24 -8.59 4.38
N LYS A 340 13.23 -8.64 5.23
CA LYS A 340 12.38 -7.50 5.55
C LYS A 340 12.86 -6.88 6.85
N GLN A 341 13.31 -5.64 6.79
CA GLN A 341 13.72 -4.90 7.99
C GLN A 341 12.45 -4.37 8.65
N ALA A 342 12.17 -4.83 9.87
CA ALA A 342 11.11 -4.23 10.69
C ALA A 342 11.57 -2.90 11.33
N GLY A 343 12.77 -2.42 10.99
CA GLY A 343 13.41 -1.23 11.53
C GLY A 343 14.43 -1.56 12.63
N ASN A 344 14.88 -0.53 13.35
CA ASN A 344 15.73 -0.68 14.53
C ASN A 344 14.81 -0.89 15.75
N PRO A 345 14.82 -2.07 16.40
CA PRO A 345 13.95 -2.36 17.54
C PRO A 345 14.10 -1.37 18.71
N GLY A 346 15.28 -0.76 18.86
CA GLY A 346 15.52 0.27 19.87
C GLY A 346 14.90 1.62 19.55
N ASP A 347 14.93 2.03 18.27
CA ASP A 347 14.38 3.33 17.84
C ASP A 347 12.86 3.28 17.65
N ASN A 348 12.32 2.12 17.29
CA ASN A 348 10.88 1.87 17.05
C ASN A 348 10.15 1.29 18.26
N ALA A 349 10.70 1.44 19.47
CA ALA A 349 10.08 0.90 20.68
C ALA A 349 8.69 1.52 20.92
N GLY A 350 7.66 0.66 21.05
CA GLY A 350 6.26 1.08 21.18
C GLY A 350 5.54 1.33 19.85
N ASP A 351 6.27 1.38 18.73
CA ASP A 351 5.70 1.55 17.41
C ASP A 351 5.36 0.19 16.77
N THR A 352 4.39 0.24 15.86
CA THR A 352 3.99 -0.89 15.01
C THR A 352 4.43 -0.62 13.59
N VAL A 353 5.05 -1.62 12.97
CA VAL A 353 5.52 -1.61 11.59
C VAL A 353 4.77 -2.69 10.82
N THR A 354 4.05 -2.30 9.79
CA THR A 354 3.43 -3.22 8.84
C THR A 354 4.47 -3.73 7.85
N ILE A 355 4.64 -5.06 7.80
CA ILE A 355 5.53 -5.74 6.87
C ILE A 355 4.72 -6.20 5.67
N GLU A 356 5.03 -5.65 4.50
CA GLU A 356 4.45 -6.08 3.23
C GLU A 356 5.48 -6.85 2.38
N ILE A 357 5.08 -8.04 1.93
CA ILE A 357 5.89 -8.90 1.08
C ILE A 357 5.07 -9.28 -0.16
N PRO A 358 5.37 -8.70 -1.34
CA PRO A 358 4.77 -9.15 -2.58
C PRO A 358 5.00 -10.65 -2.81
N ILE A 359 3.98 -11.37 -3.27
CA ILE A 359 4.08 -12.81 -3.59
C ILE A 359 5.17 -13.06 -4.64
N SER A 360 5.39 -12.11 -5.55
CA SER A 360 6.46 -12.14 -6.55
C SER A 360 7.88 -12.07 -5.97
N GLU A 361 8.06 -11.59 -4.74
CA GLU A 361 9.37 -11.56 -4.07
C GLU A 361 9.74 -12.89 -3.40
N PHE A 362 8.77 -13.78 -3.17
CA PHE A 362 9.05 -15.11 -2.68
C PHE A 362 9.67 -15.94 -3.78
N SER A 363 10.91 -16.40 -3.58
CA SER A 363 11.66 -17.06 -4.65
C SER A 363 12.36 -18.35 -4.20
N ALA A 364 12.48 -19.28 -5.13
CA ALA A 364 13.20 -20.54 -4.98
C ALA A 364 13.92 -20.89 -6.30
N GLY A 365 15.23 -21.10 -6.24
CA GLY A 365 16.00 -21.52 -7.43
C GLY A 365 15.96 -20.53 -8.60
N GLY A 366 15.73 -19.24 -8.34
CA GLY A 366 15.60 -18.20 -9.37
C GLY A 366 14.24 -18.14 -10.07
N GLN A 367 13.23 -18.81 -9.53
CA GLN A 367 11.82 -18.65 -9.91
C GLN A 367 11.06 -17.99 -8.77
N SER A 368 10.07 -17.15 -9.09
CA SER A 368 9.17 -16.55 -8.11
C SER A 368 7.99 -17.48 -7.82
N LEU A 369 7.34 -17.29 -6.67
CA LEU A 369 6.10 -17.98 -6.32
C LEU A 369 4.93 -17.52 -7.23
N ALA A 370 4.93 -16.25 -7.64
CA ALA A 370 3.94 -15.72 -8.58
C ALA A 370 4.00 -16.44 -9.95
N ASP A 371 5.20 -16.78 -10.44
CA ASP A 371 5.38 -17.48 -11.72
C ASP A 371 5.24 -19.00 -11.61
N ASN A 372 5.46 -19.55 -10.41
CA ASN A 372 5.42 -20.98 -10.14
C ASN A 372 4.63 -21.26 -8.85
N PRO A 373 3.29 -21.21 -8.92
CA PRO A 373 2.42 -21.24 -7.75
C PRO A 373 2.54 -22.54 -6.95
N LEU A 374 2.10 -22.48 -5.69
CA LEU A 374 1.96 -23.66 -4.83
C LEU A 374 1.04 -24.69 -5.51
N GLN A 375 1.34 -25.96 -5.28
CA GLN A 375 0.62 -27.11 -5.79
C GLN A 375 -0.33 -27.63 -4.72
N ASP A 376 -1.54 -28.01 -5.15
CA ASP A 376 -2.50 -28.71 -4.30
C ASP A 376 -1.86 -29.93 -3.63
N GLY A 377 -2.22 -30.18 -2.37
CA GLY A 377 -1.66 -31.28 -1.62
C GLY A 377 -2.22 -31.37 -0.21
N THR A 378 -1.60 -32.19 0.62
CA THR A 378 -1.99 -32.42 2.01
C THR A 378 -1.10 -31.67 2.99
N PHE A 379 -0.24 -30.77 2.53
CA PHE A 379 0.76 -30.12 3.34
C PHE A 379 0.91 -28.64 2.99
N PHE A 380 0.94 -27.79 4.01
CA PHE A 380 1.23 -26.37 3.89
C PHE A 380 2.13 -25.93 5.06
N ARG A 381 3.10 -25.06 4.78
CA ARG A 381 3.98 -24.47 5.79
C ARG A 381 4.17 -22.98 5.54
N ILE A 382 4.14 -22.23 6.63
CA ILE A 382 4.81 -20.93 6.74
C ILE A 382 5.93 -21.05 7.76
N ALA A 383 7.14 -20.59 7.45
CA ALA A 383 8.22 -20.51 8.42
C ALA A 383 8.70 -19.08 8.59
N LEU A 384 9.23 -18.76 9.77
CA LEU A 384 9.76 -17.47 10.14
C LEU A 384 11.23 -17.62 10.56
N ALA A 385 12.09 -16.82 9.94
CA ALA A 385 13.45 -16.62 10.41
C ALA A 385 13.69 -15.19 10.88
N THR A 386 14.58 -15.07 11.85
CA THR A 386 15.13 -13.81 12.33
C THR A 386 16.59 -13.72 11.98
N ASN A 387 17.09 -12.50 11.77
CA ASN A 387 18.51 -12.17 11.80
C ASN A 387 18.73 -10.89 12.57
N SER A 388 19.55 -10.94 13.62
CA SER A 388 19.85 -9.79 14.48
C SER A 388 21.28 -9.86 15.02
N ASP A 389 21.78 -8.76 15.55
CA ASP A 389 23.08 -8.69 16.23
C ASP A 389 23.01 -8.94 17.75
N SER A 390 21.82 -9.12 18.29
CA SER A 390 21.56 -9.44 19.69
C SER A 390 20.26 -10.25 19.83
N ALA A 391 20.01 -10.77 21.03
CA ALA A 391 18.69 -11.27 21.39
C ALA A 391 17.64 -10.17 21.21
N ASN A 392 16.40 -10.53 20.89
CA ASN A 392 15.32 -9.57 20.66
C ASN A 392 13.96 -10.14 21.02
N THR A 393 13.04 -9.28 21.46
CA THR A 393 11.62 -9.60 21.63
C THR A 393 10.80 -8.70 20.73
N PHE A 394 9.82 -9.28 20.04
CA PHE A 394 8.88 -8.54 19.20
C PHE A 394 7.51 -9.24 19.22
N TYR A 395 6.47 -8.49 18.90
CA TYR A 395 5.10 -8.98 18.80
C TYR A 395 4.71 -9.01 17.33
N MET A 396 4.02 -10.06 16.92
CA MET A 396 3.48 -10.22 15.58
C MET A 396 1.97 -10.32 15.66
N ASP A 397 1.29 -9.63 14.77
CA ASP A 397 -0.15 -9.67 14.67
C ASP A 397 -0.66 -9.52 13.22
N ASN A 398 -1.97 -9.71 13.00
CA ASN A 398 -2.70 -9.33 11.79
C ASN A 398 -2.12 -9.91 10.49
N PHE A 399 -1.83 -11.22 10.53
CA PHE A 399 -1.26 -11.96 9.43
C PHE A 399 -2.32 -12.25 8.36
N ARG A 400 -2.17 -11.68 7.18
CA ARG A 400 -3.18 -11.68 6.13
C ARG A 400 -2.59 -11.67 4.73
N LEU A 401 -3.41 -12.06 3.78
CA LEU A 401 -3.13 -11.94 2.35
C LEU A 401 -3.87 -10.73 1.81
N LEU A 402 -3.19 -9.94 0.98
CA LEU A 402 -3.81 -8.86 0.22
C LEU A 402 -3.92 -9.31 -1.23
N THR A 403 -5.15 -9.32 -1.74
CA THR A 403 -5.42 -9.49 -3.17
C THR A 403 -5.94 -8.17 -3.70
N GLU A 404 -5.29 -7.64 -4.73
CA GLU A 404 -5.71 -6.42 -5.39
C GLU A 404 -7.13 -6.62 -5.92
N LEU A 405 -8.01 -5.72 -5.55
CA LEU A 405 -9.32 -5.60 -6.16
C LEU A 405 -9.10 -5.11 -7.59
N SER A 406 -9.06 -6.04 -8.54
CA SER A 406 -9.37 -5.69 -9.92
C SER A 406 -10.83 -5.25 -9.93
N GLY A 407 -11.11 -3.98 -10.17
CA GLY A 407 -12.49 -3.52 -10.22
C GLY A 407 -13.27 -4.25 -11.32
N VAL A 408 -14.60 -4.27 -11.18
CA VAL A 408 -15.44 -5.07 -12.05
C VAL A 408 -15.34 -4.55 -13.48
N ASP A 409 -15.07 -5.42 -14.45
CA ASP A 409 -15.00 -5.00 -15.84
C ASP A 409 -16.30 -4.30 -16.27
N GLY A 410 -16.22 -3.07 -16.77
CA GLY A 410 -17.40 -2.25 -17.06
C GLY A 410 -17.87 -1.31 -15.93
N ASP A 411 -17.27 -1.37 -14.75
CA ASP A 411 -17.39 -0.40 -13.66
C ASP A 411 -16.47 0.79 -13.97
N TYR A 412 -16.96 1.64 -14.86
CA TYR A 412 -16.26 2.77 -15.46
C TYR A 412 -16.24 4.01 -14.57
N ASN A 413 -16.92 4.02 -13.43
CA ASN A 413 -16.77 5.06 -12.41
C ASN A 413 -16.10 4.53 -11.13
N ASN A 414 -15.68 3.25 -11.12
CA ASN A 414 -15.03 2.54 -10.03
C ASN A 414 -15.77 2.65 -8.69
N ASP A 415 -17.11 2.77 -8.70
CA ASP A 415 -17.90 2.86 -7.47
C ASP A 415 -18.20 1.48 -6.85
N GLY A 416 -17.65 0.43 -7.45
CA GLY A 416 -17.80 -0.95 -7.04
C GLY A 416 -19.07 -1.61 -7.58
N VAL A 417 -19.83 -0.93 -8.44
CA VAL A 417 -21.08 -1.42 -9.04
C VAL A 417 -21.15 -1.05 -10.52
N VAL A 418 -21.33 -2.04 -11.39
CA VAL A 418 -21.62 -1.78 -12.80
C VAL A 418 -23.08 -1.38 -12.97
N ASP A 419 -23.37 -0.10 -13.15
CA ASP A 419 -24.72 0.42 -13.35
C ASP A 419 -24.83 1.48 -14.47
N ALA A 420 -25.89 2.31 -14.43
CA ALA A 420 -26.15 3.29 -15.47
C ALA A 420 -25.20 4.50 -15.42
N ALA A 421 -24.53 4.75 -14.30
CA ALA A 421 -23.51 5.78 -14.16
C ALA A 421 -22.29 5.46 -15.03
N ASP A 422 -21.85 4.20 -15.06
CA ASP A 422 -20.74 3.73 -15.90
C ASP A 422 -20.96 3.95 -17.38
N TYR A 423 -22.21 3.78 -17.83
CA TYR A 423 -22.57 4.05 -19.21
C TYR A 423 -22.25 5.50 -19.59
N THR A 424 -22.45 6.45 -18.68
CA THR A 424 -22.13 7.86 -18.96
C THR A 424 -20.63 8.09 -19.05
N VAL A 425 -19.85 7.45 -18.17
CA VAL A 425 -18.38 7.53 -18.22
C VAL A 425 -17.83 6.90 -19.50
N TRP A 426 -18.29 5.70 -19.88
CA TRP A 426 -17.95 5.10 -21.17
C TRP A 426 -18.29 6.03 -22.34
N ARG A 427 -19.51 6.58 -22.32
CA ARG A 427 -20.03 7.37 -23.43
C ARG A 427 -19.22 8.64 -23.66
N ASP A 428 -18.77 9.27 -22.59
CA ASP A 428 -18.02 10.51 -22.65
C ASP A 428 -16.56 10.29 -23.12
N ASN A 429 -16.03 9.07 -22.98
CA ASN A 429 -14.65 8.71 -23.34
C ASN A 429 -14.54 7.93 -24.67
N VAL A 430 -15.61 7.78 -25.45
CA VAL A 430 -15.54 7.06 -26.75
C VAL A 430 -14.56 7.73 -27.71
N GLY A 431 -13.56 6.97 -28.17
CA GLY A 431 -12.52 7.42 -29.09
C GLY A 431 -11.21 7.83 -28.41
N GLU A 432 -11.19 7.89 -27.09
CA GLU A 432 -9.97 8.10 -26.29
C GLU A 432 -9.07 6.85 -26.32
N PRO A 433 -7.77 6.99 -26.03
CA PRO A 433 -6.83 5.87 -26.02
C PRO A 433 -7.14 4.85 -24.91
N GLU A 434 -6.48 3.69 -25.01
CA GLU A 434 -6.51 2.66 -23.97
C GLU A 434 -6.05 3.22 -22.61
N GLY A 435 -6.68 2.78 -21.53
CA GLY A 435 -6.38 3.22 -20.18
C GLY A 435 -7.12 4.48 -19.73
N THR A 436 -7.97 5.08 -20.57
CA THR A 436 -8.83 6.20 -20.16
C THR A 436 -10.04 5.77 -19.31
N LEU A 437 -10.53 4.53 -19.51
CA LEU A 437 -11.64 4.00 -18.73
C LEU A 437 -11.18 3.13 -17.55
N PRO A 438 -11.88 3.25 -16.41
CA PRO A 438 -11.70 2.38 -15.26
C PRO A 438 -12.07 0.94 -15.49
N ASN A 439 -11.33 0.04 -14.87
CA ASN A 439 -11.64 -1.38 -14.93
C ASN A 439 -11.88 -1.86 -16.39
N ASP A 440 -11.17 -1.28 -17.35
CA ASP A 440 -11.27 -1.63 -18.77
C ASP A 440 -10.28 -2.75 -19.08
N ASN A 441 -10.80 -3.98 -19.10
CA ASN A 441 -10.01 -5.17 -19.41
C ASN A 441 -10.02 -5.53 -20.90
N GLU A 442 -10.74 -4.77 -21.73
CA GLU A 442 -10.87 -5.01 -23.18
C GLU A 442 -9.68 -4.44 -23.96
N GLY A 443 -9.10 -3.34 -23.45
CA GLY A 443 -7.96 -2.64 -24.03
C GLY A 443 -8.28 -1.94 -25.36
N GLY A 444 -7.27 -1.33 -25.97
CA GLY A 444 -7.41 -0.55 -27.20
C GLY A 444 -8.21 0.76 -27.06
N VAL A 445 -8.51 1.38 -28.22
CA VAL A 445 -9.28 2.64 -28.26
C VAL A 445 -10.70 2.42 -27.78
N ILE A 446 -11.17 3.31 -26.91
CA ILE A 446 -12.45 3.17 -26.21
C ILE A 446 -13.61 3.18 -27.19
N GLY A 447 -14.40 2.12 -27.17
CA GLY A 447 -15.48 1.96 -28.13
C GLY A 447 -16.40 0.77 -27.84
N VAL A 448 -16.64 -0.03 -28.87
CA VAL A 448 -17.66 -1.08 -28.83
C VAL A 448 -17.28 -2.24 -27.90
N ALA A 449 -15.99 -2.51 -27.72
CA ALA A 449 -15.54 -3.57 -26.82
C ALA A 449 -15.93 -3.25 -25.37
N GLN A 450 -15.57 -2.06 -24.89
CA GLN A 450 -15.92 -1.52 -23.58
C GLN A 450 -17.44 -1.43 -23.37
N TYR A 451 -18.19 -1.01 -24.40
CA TYR A 451 -19.65 -1.05 -24.33
C TYR A 451 -20.19 -2.46 -24.06
N ASN A 452 -19.63 -3.47 -24.73
CA ASN A 452 -20.06 -4.84 -24.56
C ASN A 452 -19.69 -5.37 -23.16
N ALA A 453 -18.50 -5.01 -22.64
CA ALA A 453 -18.08 -5.33 -21.27
C ALA A 453 -19.08 -4.78 -20.25
N TRP A 454 -19.39 -3.48 -20.30
CA TRP A 454 -20.42 -2.87 -19.46
C TRP A 454 -21.78 -3.57 -19.59
N THR A 455 -22.26 -3.86 -20.81
CA THR A 455 -23.55 -4.57 -20.96
C THR A 455 -23.52 -5.98 -20.39
N THR A 456 -22.37 -6.65 -20.43
CA THR A 456 -22.20 -8.03 -19.95
C THR A 456 -22.20 -8.07 -18.43
N ASN A 457 -21.60 -7.06 -17.80
CA ASN A 457 -21.41 -7.00 -16.36
C ASN A 457 -22.45 -6.12 -15.65
N TYR A 458 -23.43 -5.53 -16.35
CA TYR A 458 -24.46 -4.69 -15.73
C TYR A 458 -25.13 -5.36 -14.52
N GLY A 459 -25.00 -4.71 -13.35
CA GLY A 459 -25.48 -5.15 -12.04
C GLY A 459 -24.48 -5.98 -11.24
N ALA A 460 -23.27 -6.22 -11.76
CA ALA A 460 -22.19 -6.84 -11.01
C ALA A 460 -21.61 -5.85 -9.99
N THR A 461 -21.09 -6.38 -8.88
CA THR A 461 -20.53 -5.60 -7.78
C THR A 461 -19.22 -6.21 -7.30
N ASN A 462 -18.32 -5.39 -6.76
CA ASN A 462 -17.15 -5.83 -5.98
C ASN A 462 -17.64 -6.47 -4.65
N ALA A 463 -18.19 -7.68 -4.72
CA ALA A 463 -18.56 -8.42 -3.52
C ALA A 463 -17.31 -9.14 -3.00
N ALA A 464 -16.83 -8.75 -1.81
CA ALA A 464 -15.93 -9.58 -1.03
C ALA A 464 -16.52 -10.99 -0.93
N PRO A 465 -15.72 -12.07 -1.00
CA PRO A 465 -16.22 -13.41 -0.84
C PRO A 465 -16.97 -13.47 0.49
N ALA A 466 -18.27 -13.78 0.43
CA ALA A 466 -19.05 -13.97 1.64
C ALA A 466 -18.34 -15.02 2.48
N ALA A 467 -17.88 -14.65 3.68
CA ALA A 467 -17.31 -15.57 4.64
C ALA A 467 -18.21 -16.82 4.68
N ALA A 468 -17.67 -17.95 4.23
CA ALA A 468 -18.42 -19.19 4.24
C ALA A 468 -18.87 -19.39 5.68
N ALA A 469 -20.19 -19.44 5.90
CA ALA A 469 -20.73 -19.62 7.24
C ALA A 469 -20.13 -20.91 7.81
N VAL A 470 -19.20 -20.76 8.76
CA VAL A 470 -18.58 -21.87 9.48
C VAL A 470 -19.74 -22.71 10.01
N PRO A 471 -19.84 -24.01 9.63
CA PRO A 471 -20.90 -24.85 10.14
C PRO A 471 -20.83 -24.85 11.66
N GLU A 472 -21.83 -24.28 12.33
CA GLU A 472 -21.85 -24.24 13.79
C GLU A 472 -21.63 -25.68 14.31
N PRO A 473 -20.68 -25.89 15.25
CA PRO A 473 -20.45 -27.20 15.83
C PRO A 473 -21.77 -27.77 16.33
N ALA A 474 -22.06 -29.03 16.01
CA ALA A 474 -23.29 -29.75 16.37
C ALA A 474 -23.50 -29.98 17.89
N THR A 475 -22.96 -29.11 18.72
CA THR A 475 -23.08 -29.00 20.17
C THR A 475 -24.54 -29.00 20.63
N LEU A 476 -25.46 -28.37 19.90
CA LEU A 476 -26.89 -28.44 20.21
C LEU A 476 -27.47 -29.83 20.01
N VAL A 477 -26.99 -30.60 19.02
CA VAL A 477 -27.43 -31.98 18.78
C VAL A 477 -26.87 -32.92 19.85
N THR A 478 -25.63 -32.72 20.30
CA THR A 478 -25.05 -33.50 21.40
C THR A 478 -25.67 -33.14 22.76
N LEU A 479 -26.03 -31.87 22.99
CA LEU A 479 -26.76 -31.45 24.20
C LEU A 479 -28.15 -32.10 24.27
N LEU A 480 -28.90 -32.07 23.17
CA LEU A 480 -30.22 -32.69 23.07
C LEU A 480 -30.16 -34.23 23.16
N GLY A 481 -29.12 -34.85 22.58
CA GLY A 481 -28.84 -36.28 22.75
C GLY A 481 -28.50 -36.66 24.19
N GLY A 482 -27.74 -35.83 24.90
CA GLY A 482 -27.38 -36.02 26.31
C GLY A 482 -28.60 -35.99 27.24
N PHE A 483 -29.53 -35.06 27.04
CA PHE A 483 -30.76 -35.00 27.83
C PHE A 483 -31.69 -36.20 27.60
N ALA A 484 -31.74 -36.74 26.37
CA ALA A 484 -32.52 -37.95 26.06
C ALA A 484 -31.99 -39.19 26.79
N ILE A 485 -30.66 -39.35 26.90
CA ILE A 485 -30.02 -40.48 27.58
C ILE A 485 -30.21 -40.39 29.11
N ILE A 486 -30.18 -39.19 29.68
CA ILE A 486 -30.43 -38.98 31.13
C ILE A 486 -31.91 -39.22 31.46
N GLY A 487 -32.84 -38.87 30.57
CA GLY A 487 -34.27 -39.14 30.72
C GLY A 487 -34.62 -40.63 30.75
N LEU A 488 -33.91 -41.46 29.98
CA LEU A 488 -34.14 -42.91 29.91
C LEU A 488 -33.57 -43.68 31.12
N ARG A 489 -32.57 -43.14 31.83
CA ARG A 489 -31.99 -43.79 33.03
C ARG A 489 -32.79 -43.60 34.32
N ARG A 490 -33.84 -42.78 34.33
CA ARG A 490 -34.71 -42.54 35.52
C ARG A 490 -35.94 -43.46 35.60
N ARG A 491 -36.04 -44.51 34.78
CA ARG A 491 -37.08 -45.54 34.87
C ARG A 491 -36.49 -46.95 35.02
N VAL A 492 -35.93 -47.25 36.19
CA VAL A 492 -35.79 -48.62 36.73
C VAL A 492 -36.07 -48.57 38.22
#